data_AF-A0A8J3VUQ1-F1
#
_entry.id   AF-A0A8J3VUQ1-F1
#
_cell.length_a   1.000
_cell.length_b   1.000
_cell.length_c   1.000
_cell.angle_alpha   90.00
_cell.angle_beta   90.00
_cell.angle_gamma   90.00
#
_symmetry.space_group_name_H-M   'P 1'
#
loop_
_entity.id
_entity.type
_entity.pdbx_description
1 polymer ?
#
loop_
_entity_poly.entity_id
_entity_poly.type
_entity_poly.pdbx_seq_one_letter_code
_entity_poly.pdbx_strand_id
1 'polypeptide(L)'
;MTHVDTLDPHFEAAAAAASRYAWTLPDLSMREKAFVSIATDLCAGNTGLALATHVEGATRHGVTAAECLVAVRYLAPYVGQLTTARAVGQLRREYPEVRAIDGPDGCEWGEGSLTPRERALIRVATDVLNNQTVDETFELHLGLAVAAGAGTPQLRAVLLLTAEYGTARAWHAYQALRRWAQR
;
A
#
# COMPACT_ATOMS: atom_id res chain seq x y z
N MET A 1 -14.86 -27.30 -11.47
CA MET A 1 -13.51 -27.64 -10.96
C MET A 1 -12.50 -27.25 -12.03
N THR A 2 -12.06 -25.99 -12.01
CA THR A 2 -10.92 -25.56 -12.83
C THR A 2 -9.66 -26.04 -12.12
N HIS A 3 -8.91 -26.94 -12.76
CA HIS A 3 -7.53 -27.23 -12.36
C HIS A 3 -6.80 -25.88 -12.34
N VAL A 4 -6.38 -25.44 -11.15
CA VAL A 4 -5.36 -24.41 -11.07
C VAL A 4 -4.09 -25.13 -11.48
N ASP A 5 -3.67 -24.95 -12.73
CA ASP A 5 -2.32 -25.36 -13.13
C ASP A 5 -1.36 -24.75 -12.10
N THR A 6 -0.57 -25.60 -11.45
CA THR A 6 0.50 -25.14 -10.56
C THR A 6 1.33 -24.12 -11.33
N LEU A 7 1.50 -22.93 -10.76
CA LEU A 7 2.29 -21.88 -11.40
C LEU A 7 3.71 -22.39 -11.60
N ASP A 8 4.44 -21.74 -12.49
CA ASP A 8 5.86 -22.05 -12.68
C ASP A 8 6.61 -21.96 -11.33
N PRO A 9 7.31 -23.01 -10.88
CA PRO A 9 7.96 -23.01 -9.56
C PRO A 9 9.02 -21.92 -9.39
N HIS A 10 9.65 -21.47 -10.48
CA HIS A 10 10.60 -20.37 -10.42
C HIS A 10 9.89 -19.04 -10.19
N PHE A 11 8.75 -18.83 -10.85
CA PHE A 11 7.88 -17.69 -10.57
C PHE A 11 7.41 -17.67 -9.11
N GLU A 12 6.92 -18.80 -8.59
CA GLU A 12 6.50 -18.92 -7.19
C GLU A 12 7.64 -18.60 -6.21
N ALA A 13 8.84 -19.14 -6.46
CA ALA A 13 10.02 -18.87 -5.64
C ALA A 13 10.43 -17.39 -5.69
N ALA A 14 10.38 -16.76 -6.85
CA ALA A 14 10.68 -15.34 -7.03
C ALA A 14 9.67 -14.44 -6.32
N ALA A 15 8.35 -14.70 -6.49
CA ALA A 15 7.29 -13.98 -5.81
C ALA A 15 7.41 -14.12 -4.28
N ALA A 16 7.67 -15.33 -3.79
CA ALA A 16 7.88 -15.57 -2.36
C ALA A 16 9.14 -14.87 -1.83
N ALA A 17 10.21 -14.76 -2.64
CA ALA A 17 11.42 -14.03 -2.25
C ALA A 17 11.18 -12.52 -2.20
N ALA A 18 10.48 -11.94 -3.18
CA ALA A 18 10.09 -10.53 -3.20
C ALA A 18 9.22 -10.18 -1.99
N SER A 19 8.19 -10.98 -1.74
CA SER A 19 7.32 -10.82 -0.57
C SER A 19 8.10 -10.91 0.74
N ARG A 20 8.93 -11.96 0.92
CA ARG A 20 9.78 -12.07 2.14
C ARG A 20 10.66 -10.85 2.32
N TYR A 21 11.32 -10.37 1.27
CA TYR A 21 12.15 -9.18 1.34
C TYR A 21 11.34 -7.96 1.81
N ALA A 22 10.21 -7.68 1.15
CA ALA A 22 9.30 -6.58 1.48
C ALA A 22 8.87 -6.60 2.96
N TRP A 23 8.44 -7.76 3.47
CA TRP A 23 7.98 -7.90 4.85
C TRP A 23 9.12 -7.85 5.88
N THR A 24 10.37 -8.11 5.49
CA THR A 24 11.56 -8.03 6.38
C THR A 24 12.18 -6.63 6.51
N LEU A 25 11.74 -5.63 5.74
CA LEU A 25 12.29 -4.28 5.82
C LEU A 25 12.17 -3.71 7.26
N PRO A 26 13.27 -3.31 7.92
CA PRO A 26 13.25 -3.04 9.36
C PRO A 26 12.64 -1.68 9.71
N ASP A 27 12.65 -0.73 8.78
CA ASP A 27 12.38 0.68 9.08
C ASP A 27 10.88 1.00 9.17
N LEU A 28 10.01 0.14 8.65
CA LEU A 28 8.55 0.29 8.70
C LEU A 28 7.93 -0.75 9.64
N SER A 29 6.94 -0.31 10.42
CA SER A 29 6.07 -1.23 11.15
C SER A 29 5.29 -2.13 10.19
N MET A 30 4.80 -3.28 10.68
CA MET A 30 3.98 -4.17 9.85
C MET A 30 2.70 -3.50 9.36
N ARG A 31 2.16 -2.57 10.15
CA ARG A 31 0.99 -1.76 9.79
C ARG A 31 1.29 -0.79 8.64
N GLU A 32 2.40 -0.07 8.71
CA GLU A 32 2.82 0.83 7.62
C GLU A 32 3.11 0.04 6.33
N LYS A 33 3.78 -1.12 6.44
CA LYS A 33 4.00 -2.01 5.28
C LYS A 33 2.69 -2.44 4.64
N ALA A 34 1.74 -2.92 5.45
CA ALA A 34 0.43 -3.35 4.97
C ALA A 34 -0.29 -2.25 4.18
N PHE A 35 -0.30 -1.03 4.70
CA PHE A 35 -0.97 0.08 4.02
C PHE A 35 -0.25 0.54 2.75
N VAL A 36 1.09 0.52 2.74
CA VAL A 36 1.88 0.80 1.53
C VAL A 36 1.67 -0.29 0.47
N SER A 37 1.60 -1.56 0.87
CA SER A 37 1.30 -2.68 -0.03
C SER A 37 -0.12 -2.57 -0.61
N ILE A 38 -1.14 -2.25 0.22
CA ILE A 38 -2.51 -1.99 -0.26
C ILE A 38 -2.54 -0.82 -1.24
N ALA A 39 -1.85 0.28 -0.94
CA ALA A 39 -1.71 1.40 -1.87
C ALA A 39 -1.12 0.96 -3.21
N THR A 40 -0.11 0.10 -3.14
CA THR A 40 0.58 -0.42 -4.31
C THR A 40 -0.33 -1.30 -5.17
N ASP A 41 -1.06 -2.22 -4.56
CA ASP A 41 -2.02 -3.08 -5.26
C ASP A 41 -3.10 -2.26 -5.96
N LEU A 42 -3.68 -1.28 -5.26
CA LEU A 42 -4.75 -0.44 -5.80
C LEU A 42 -4.26 0.45 -6.95
N CYS A 43 -3.07 1.05 -6.84
CA CYS A 43 -2.47 1.85 -7.91
C CYS A 43 -2.14 0.99 -9.14
N ALA A 44 -1.76 -0.26 -8.95
CA ALA A 44 -1.53 -1.22 -10.03
C ALA A 44 -2.84 -1.84 -10.59
N GLY A 45 -4.00 -1.57 -9.97
CA GLY A 45 -5.29 -2.18 -10.35
C GLY A 45 -5.48 -3.63 -9.88
N ASN A 46 -4.61 -4.14 -9.02
CA ASN A 46 -4.53 -5.53 -8.58
C ASN A 46 -5.49 -5.86 -7.42
N THR A 47 -6.77 -5.56 -7.61
CA THR A 47 -7.86 -5.82 -6.64
C THR A 47 -8.32 -7.30 -6.58
N GLY A 48 -7.38 -8.22 -6.77
CA GLY A 48 -7.61 -9.66 -6.78
C GLY A 48 -6.66 -10.37 -5.82
N LEU A 49 -5.95 -11.39 -6.31
CA LEU A 49 -5.06 -12.21 -5.49
C LEU A 49 -4.01 -11.40 -4.71
N ALA A 50 -3.42 -10.37 -5.32
CA ALA A 50 -2.40 -9.54 -4.66
C ALA A 50 -2.96 -8.81 -3.44
N LEU A 51 -4.08 -8.07 -3.62
CA LEU A 51 -4.76 -7.40 -2.51
C LEU A 51 -5.20 -8.37 -1.42
N ALA A 52 -5.75 -9.54 -1.77
CA ALA A 52 -6.11 -10.57 -0.79
C ALA A 52 -4.89 -11.02 0.03
N THR A 53 -3.78 -11.32 -0.64
CA THR A 53 -2.54 -11.80 -0.01
C THR A 53 -1.97 -10.75 0.93
N HIS A 54 -1.97 -9.48 0.55
CA HIS A 54 -1.48 -8.40 1.41
C HIS A 54 -2.40 -8.10 2.59
N VAL A 55 -3.72 -8.15 2.42
CA VAL A 55 -4.66 -8.02 3.55
C VAL A 55 -4.55 -9.23 4.49
N GLU A 56 -4.41 -10.43 3.98
CA GLU A 56 -4.21 -11.64 4.80
C GLU A 56 -2.86 -11.60 5.55
N GLY A 57 -1.80 -11.12 4.90
CA GLY A 57 -0.52 -10.86 5.58
C GLY A 57 -0.66 -9.81 6.69
N ALA A 58 -1.39 -8.72 6.41
CA ALA A 58 -1.65 -7.66 7.38
C ALA A 58 -2.41 -8.18 8.62
N THR A 59 -3.46 -8.99 8.42
CA THR A 59 -4.24 -9.58 9.52
C THR A 59 -3.44 -10.56 10.36
N ARG A 60 -2.57 -11.37 9.75
CA ARG A 60 -1.61 -12.21 10.50
C ARG A 60 -0.67 -11.40 11.40
N HIS A 61 -0.42 -10.15 11.05
CA HIS A 61 0.40 -9.20 11.82
C HIS A 61 -0.41 -8.22 12.69
N GLY A 62 -1.71 -8.48 12.88
CA GLY A 62 -2.56 -7.72 13.81
C GLY A 62 -3.19 -6.46 13.24
N VAL A 63 -3.08 -6.19 11.94
CA VAL A 63 -3.85 -5.13 11.26
C VAL A 63 -5.20 -5.69 10.87
N THR A 64 -6.29 -5.12 11.38
CA THR A 64 -7.62 -5.67 11.13
C THR A 64 -8.08 -5.43 9.70
N ALA A 65 -8.94 -6.31 9.17
CA ALA A 65 -9.55 -6.12 7.84
C ALA A 65 -10.36 -4.81 7.75
N ALA A 66 -10.91 -4.34 8.87
CA ALA A 66 -11.58 -3.04 8.98
C ALA A 66 -10.60 -1.87 8.75
N GLU A 67 -9.40 -1.93 9.31
CA GLU A 67 -8.35 -0.91 9.09
C GLU A 67 -7.81 -0.97 7.66
N CYS A 68 -7.67 -2.16 7.08
CA CYS A 68 -7.37 -2.30 5.66
C CYS A 68 -8.46 -1.66 4.78
N LEU A 69 -9.74 -1.83 5.13
CA LEU A 69 -10.85 -1.16 4.44
C LEU A 69 -10.75 0.37 4.53
N VAL A 70 -10.33 0.91 5.68
CA VAL A 70 -10.07 2.34 5.80
C VAL A 70 -8.99 2.78 4.82
N ALA A 71 -7.85 2.08 4.74
CA ALA A 71 -6.80 2.40 3.78
C ALA A 71 -7.31 2.36 2.32
N VAL A 72 -8.12 1.35 1.97
CA VAL A 72 -8.78 1.26 0.66
C VAL A 72 -9.68 2.47 0.37
N ARG A 73 -10.51 2.88 1.34
CA ARG A 73 -11.38 4.06 1.20
C ARG A 73 -10.58 5.35 1.08
N TYR A 74 -9.52 5.49 1.88
CA TYR A 74 -8.61 6.63 1.86
C TYR A 74 -7.95 6.83 0.48
N LEU A 75 -7.68 5.72 -0.22
CA LEU A 75 -7.06 5.74 -1.54
C LEU A 75 -8.01 6.12 -2.69
N ALA A 76 -9.32 6.22 -2.44
CA ALA A 76 -10.32 6.44 -3.49
C ALA A 76 -10.05 7.64 -4.41
N PRO A 77 -9.58 8.81 -3.90
CA PRO A 77 -9.23 9.95 -4.76
C PRO A 77 -8.07 9.68 -5.73
N TYR A 78 -7.20 8.71 -5.40
CA TYR A 78 -5.97 8.44 -6.15
C TYR A 78 -6.12 7.31 -7.17
N VAL A 79 -6.98 6.31 -6.88
CA VAL A 79 -7.14 5.12 -7.72
C VAL A 79 -8.50 5.03 -8.42
N GLY A 80 -9.38 5.99 -8.13
CA GLY A 80 -10.71 6.10 -8.70
C GLY A 80 -11.74 5.19 -8.05
N GLN A 81 -13.02 5.54 -8.28
CA GLN A 81 -14.14 4.92 -7.57
C GLN A 81 -14.39 3.46 -7.97
N LEU A 82 -14.09 3.07 -9.22
CA LEU A 82 -14.29 1.69 -9.68
C LEU A 82 -13.28 0.72 -9.05
N THR A 83 -12.01 1.09 -8.99
CA THR A 83 -10.96 0.30 -8.30
C THR A 83 -11.29 0.16 -6.83
N THR A 84 -11.68 1.27 -6.19
CA THR A 84 -12.13 1.28 -4.79
C THR A 84 -13.31 0.35 -4.56
N ALA A 85 -14.37 0.44 -5.37
CA ALA A 85 -15.55 -0.40 -5.25
C ALA A 85 -15.22 -1.90 -5.41
N ARG A 86 -14.31 -2.25 -6.33
CA ARG A 86 -13.84 -3.64 -6.52
C ARG A 86 -13.09 -4.15 -5.28
N ALA A 87 -12.15 -3.37 -4.76
CA ALA A 87 -11.41 -3.69 -3.54
C ALA A 87 -12.36 -3.87 -2.34
N VAL A 88 -13.27 -2.92 -2.10
CA VAL A 88 -14.29 -3.02 -1.04
C VAL A 88 -15.14 -4.28 -1.21
N GLY A 89 -15.58 -4.57 -2.44
CA GLY A 89 -16.36 -5.77 -2.74
C GLY A 89 -15.58 -7.06 -2.47
N GLN A 90 -14.27 -7.08 -2.73
CA GLN A 90 -13.40 -8.20 -2.39
C GLN A 90 -13.26 -8.37 -0.88
N LEU A 91 -12.88 -7.33 -0.15
CA LEU A 91 -12.70 -7.39 1.31
C LEU A 91 -13.99 -7.88 1.99
N ARG A 92 -15.16 -7.40 1.56
CA ARG A 92 -16.45 -7.84 2.12
C ARG A 92 -16.82 -9.30 1.82
N ARG A 93 -16.24 -9.91 0.78
CA ARG A 93 -16.42 -11.35 0.49
C ARG A 93 -15.52 -12.21 1.37
N GLU A 94 -14.30 -11.78 1.60
CA GLU A 94 -13.28 -12.52 2.35
C GLU A 94 -13.41 -12.33 3.86
N TYR A 95 -13.89 -11.15 4.29
CA TYR A 95 -14.00 -10.72 5.69
C TYR A 95 -15.44 -10.25 5.97
N PRO A 96 -16.39 -11.17 6.26
CA PRO A 96 -17.80 -10.83 6.46
C PRO A 96 -18.05 -9.82 7.59
N GLU A 97 -17.20 -9.80 8.61
CA GLU A 97 -17.24 -8.86 9.74
C GLU A 97 -17.11 -7.40 9.30
N VAL A 98 -16.46 -7.15 8.16
CA VAL A 98 -16.32 -5.81 7.58
C VAL A 98 -17.67 -5.24 7.15
N ARG A 99 -18.66 -6.07 6.77
CA ARG A 99 -20.01 -5.60 6.41
C ARG A 99 -20.81 -5.11 7.64
N ALA A 100 -20.51 -5.60 8.84
CA ALA A 100 -21.25 -5.28 10.05
C ALA A 100 -20.87 -3.90 10.64
N ILE A 101 -19.76 -3.30 10.18
CA ILE A 101 -19.21 -2.05 10.70
C ILE A 101 -19.87 -0.81 10.03
N ASP A 102 -20.54 -0.99 8.88
CA ASP A 102 -21.25 0.08 8.16
C ASP A 102 -22.70 0.26 8.69
N GLY A 103 -22.87 0.85 9.89
CA GLY A 103 -24.17 1.24 10.46
C GLY A 103 -24.56 2.71 10.18
N PRO A 104 -25.82 3.14 10.39
CA PRO A 104 -26.30 4.50 10.08
C PRO A 104 -25.64 5.62 10.89
N ASP A 105 -24.98 5.29 12.01
CA ASP A 105 -24.15 6.22 12.80
C ASP A 105 -22.66 6.17 12.37
N GLY A 106 -22.33 5.41 11.33
CA GLY A 106 -20.99 5.14 10.78
C GLY A 106 -20.35 6.31 10.04
N CYS A 107 -20.61 7.54 10.49
CA CYS A 107 -19.91 8.73 10.02
C CYS A 107 -18.60 8.88 10.80
N GLU A 108 -17.61 8.13 10.37
CA GLU A 108 -16.30 8.70 10.07
C GLU A 108 -15.79 7.85 8.92
N TRP A 109 -15.24 8.48 7.87
CA TRP A 109 -14.62 7.79 6.73
C TRP A 109 -13.38 6.96 7.13
N GLY A 110 -13.27 6.56 8.40
CA GLY A 110 -12.12 5.92 9.00
C GLY A 110 -10.87 6.79 9.00
N GLU A 111 -10.94 8.04 8.50
CA GLU A 111 -9.79 8.93 8.37
C GLU A 111 -9.06 9.15 9.70
N GLY A 112 -9.78 9.03 10.84
CA GLY A 112 -9.22 9.07 12.19
C GLY A 112 -8.37 7.85 12.59
N SER A 113 -8.52 6.70 11.93
CA SER A 113 -7.77 5.47 12.26
C SER A 113 -6.40 5.37 11.57
N LEU A 114 -6.20 6.11 10.47
CA LEU A 114 -4.87 6.28 9.88
C LEU A 114 -4.17 7.45 10.57
N THR A 115 -2.96 7.22 11.03
CA THR A 115 -2.09 8.28 11.52
C THR A 115 -1.68 9.22 10.39
N PRO A 116 -1.31 10.50 10.69
CA PRO A 116 -0.73 11.39 9.68
C PRO A 116 0.47 10.78 8.95
N ARG A 117 1.27 9.99 9.67
CA ARG A 117 2.44 9.29 9.14
C ARG A 117 2.04 8.23 8.12
N GLU A 118 1.10 7.34 8.46
CA GLU A 118 0.62 6.31 7.53
C GLU A 118 0.03 6.94 6.26
N ARG A 119 -0.79 7.98 6.41
CA ARG A 119 -1.34 8.74 5.28
C ARG A 119 -0.23 9.30 4.38
N ALA A 120 0.81 9.89 4.98
CA ALA A 120 1.92 10.43 4.21
C ALA A 120 2.74 9.34 3.50
N LEU A 121 3.01 8.21 4.14
CA LEU A 121 3.73 7.08 3.53
C LEU A 121 2.94 6.45 2.37
N ILE A 122 1.61 6.31 2.53
CA ILE A 122 0.71 5.89 1.46
C ILE A 122 0.80 6.83 0.27
N ARG A 123 0.76 8.15 0.49
CA ARG A 123 0.86 9.16 -0.58
C ARG A 123 2.19 9.09 -1.32
N VAL A 124 3.30 8.93 -0.61
CA VAL A 124 4.63 8.72 -1.21
C VAL A 124 4.62 7.49 -2.11
N ALA A 125 4.02 6.37 -1.68
CA ALA A 125 3.89 5.17 -2.51
C ALA A 125 3.04 5.42 -3.77
N THR A 126 1.91 6.09 -3.60
CA THR A 126 0.99 6.45 -4.68
C THR A 126 1.65 7.32 -5.75
N ASP A 127 2.41 8.35 -5.35
CA ASP A 127 3.11 9.23 -6.30
C ASP A 127 4.11 8.45 -7.16
N VAL A 128 4.81 7.48 -6.58
CA VAL A 128 5.77 6.63 -7.31
C VAL A 128 5.07 5.80 -8.39
N LEU A 129 3.84 5.35 -8.12
CA LEU A 129 3.15 4.38 -8.98
C LEU A 129 2.27 5.05 -10.02
N ASN A 130 1.59 6.14 -9.65
CA ASN A 130 0.64 6.84 -10.51
C ASN A 130 1.32 7.89 -11.39
N ASN A 131 2.41 8.51 -10.94
CA ASN A 131 3.03 9.59 -11.71
C ASN A 131 4.07 9.01 -12.67
N GLN A 132 3.98 9.41 -13.94
CA GLN A 132 4.99 9.06 -14.95
C GLN A 132 6.34 9.70 -14.63
N THR A 133 6.33 10.84 -13.94
CA THR A 133 7.48 11.58 -13.45
C THR A 133 7.33 11.90 -11.97
N VAL A 134 8.40 11.69 -11.22
CA VAL A 134 8.47 12.12 -9.82
C VAL A 134 8.61 13.65 -9.80
N ASP A 135 7.59 14.34 -9.28
CA ASP A 135 7.39 15.79 -9.45
C ASP A 135 7.24 16.54 -8.10
N GLU A 136 6.80 17.79 -8.14
CA GLU A 136 6.62 18.64 -6.95
C GLU A 136 5.67 18.03 -5.90
N THR A 137 4.69 17.23 -6.34
CA THR A 137 3.75 16.54 -5.43
C THR A 137 4.48 15.50 -4.59
N PHE A 138 5.42 14.78 -5.20
CA PHE A 138 6.27 13.83 -4.49
C PHE A 138 7.09 14.54 -3.41
N GLU A 139 7.72 15.67 -3.72
CA GLU A 139 8.51 16.43 -2.74
C GLU A 139 7.64 16.94 -1.58
N LEU A 140 6.42 17.40 -1.88
CA LEU A 140 5.44 17.79 -0.86
C LEU A 140 5.09 16.63 0.06
N HIS A 141 4.79 15.45 -0.49
CA HIS A 141 4.44 14.27 0.31
C HIS A 141 5.63 13.70 1.10
N LEU A 142 6.87 13.80 0.58
CA LEU A 142 8.08 13.55 1.37
C LEU A 142 8.14 14.50 2.59
N GLY A 143 7.88 15.80 2.38
CA GLY A 143 7.84 16.79 3.44
C GLY A 143 6.79 16.47 4.51
N LEU A 144 5.58 16.05 4.11
CA LEU A 144 4.54 15.63 5.04
C LEU A 144 4.94 14.38 5.84
N ALA A 145 5.60 13.41 5.20
CA ALA A 145 6.06 12.20 5.88
C ALA A 145 7.13 12.54 6.94
N VAL A 146 8.07 13.42 6.61
CA VAL A 146 9.07 13.90 7.58
C VAL A 146 8.43 14.70 8.71
N ALA A 147 7.47 15.59 8.41
CA ALA A 147 6.72 16.32 9.43
C ALA A 147 5.92 15.40 10.36
N ALA A 148 5.51 14.23 9.87
CA ALA A 148 4.86 13.17 10.66
C ALA A 148 5.86 12.20 11.33
N GLY A 149 7.16 12.50 11.30
CA GLY A 149 8.22 11.77 12.00
C GLY A 149 8.83 10.60 11.23
N ALA A 150 8.58 10.45 9.93
CA ALA A 150 9.27 9.46 9.10
C ALA A 150 10.68 9.96 8.74
N GLY A 151 11.71 9.16 9.02
CA GLY A 151 13.07 9.45 8.61
C GLY A 151 13.37 8.98 7.19
N THR A 152 14.55 9.32 6.68
CA THR A 152 15.04 8.81 5.39
C THR A 152 15.01 7.28 5.28
N PRO A 153 15.34 6.48 6.32
CA PRO A 153 15.22 5.02 6.23
C PRO A 153 13.81 4.54 5.91
N GLN A 154 12.79 5.14 6.53
CA GLN A 154 11.38 4.83 6.25
C GLN A 154 10.98 5.18 4.83
N LEU A 155 11.39 6.35 4.35
CA LEU A 155 11.10 6.78 2.97
C LEU A 155 11.73 5.82 1.96
N ARG A 156 12.98 5.38 2.20
CA ARG A 156 13.64 4.37 1.37
C ARG A 156 12.91 3.03 1.44
N ALA A 157 12.44 2.61 2.61
CA ALA A 157 11.66 1.38 2.74
C ALA A 157 10.35 1.43 1.94
N VAL A 158 9.65 2.57 1.88
CA VAL A 158 8.50 2.75 0.98
C VAL A 158 8.90 2.56 -0.48
N LEU A 159 10.01 3.17 -0.93
CA LEU A 159 10.49 3.01 -2.30
C LEU A 159 10.90 1.57 -2.64
N LEU A 160 11.41 0.82 -1.65
CA LEU A 160 11.75 -0.58 -1.81
C LEU A 160 10.50 -1.46 -1.92
N LEU A 161 9.44 -1.16 -1.15
CA LEU A 161 8.15 -1.85 -1.28
C LEU A 161 7.53 -1.61 -2.66
N THR A 162 7.54 -0.38 -3.17
CA THR A 162 6.96 -0.09 -4.49
C THR A 162 7.76 -0.68 -5.64
N ALA A 163 9.04 -1.03 -5.43
CA ALA A 163 9.88 -1.65 -6.45
C ALA A 163 9.37 -3.02 -6.92
N GLU A 164 8.61 -3.74 -6.09
CA GLU A 164 7.93 -5.00 -6.45
C GLU A 164 6.96 -4.80 -7.64
N TYR A 165 6.44 -3.59 -7.84
CA TYR A 165 5.43 -3.26 -8.86
C TYR A 165 5.98 -2.32 -9.94
N GLY A 166 7.28 -2.06 -9.94
CA GLY A 166 7.94 -1.26 -10.96
C GLY A 166 9.30 -0.73 -10.54
N THR A 167 10.34 -1.54 -10.73
CA THR A 167 11.73 -1.17 -10.37
C THR A 167 12.19 0.14 -11.02
N ALA A 168 11.82 0.42 -12.27
CA ALA A 168 12.18 1.66 -12.96
C ALA A 168 11.57 2.91 -12.30
N ARG A 169 10.31 2.82 -11.86
CA ARG A 169 9.63 3.92 -11.14
C ARG A 169 10.25 4.14 -9.77
N ALA A 170 10.48 3.06 -9.03
CA ALA A 170 11.18 3.13 -7.74
C ALA A 170 12.60 3.71 -7.87
N TRP A 171 13.33 3.39 -8.94
CA TRP A 171 14.66 3.93 -9.21
C TRP A 171 14.66 5.44 -9.40
N HIS A 172 13.76 5.98 -10.23
CA HIS A 172 13.62 7.43 -10.40
C HIS A 172 13.24 8.13 -9.09
N ALA A 173 12.34 7.54 -8.30
CA ALA A 173 11.98 8.05 -6.99
C ALA A 173 13.17 8.06 -6.02
N TYR A 174 14.03 7.05 -6.06
CA TYR A 174 15.24 7.00 -5.24
C TYR A 174 16.22 8.12 -5.60
N GLN A 175 16.39 8.39 -6.90
CA GLN A 175 17.20 9.52 -7.35
C GLN A 175 16.62 10.87 -6.89
N ALA A 176 15.30 11.04 -6.97
CA ALA A 176 14.63 12.24 -6.51
C ALA A 176 14.78 12.44 -4.99
N LEU A 177 14.55 11.39 -4.19
CA LEU A 177 14.73 11.42 -2.73
C LEU A 177 16.16 11.82 -2.35
N ARG A 178 17.17 11.33 -3.07
CA ARG A 178 18.58 11.70 -2.82
C ARG A 178 18.85 13.18 -3.07
N ARG A 179 18.32 13.74 -4.16
CA ARG A 179 18.47 15.17 -4.45
C ARG A 179 17.74 16.02 -3.42
N TRP A 180 16.52 15.62 -3.06
CA TRP A 180 15.71 16.29 -2.04
C TRP A 180 16.44 16.37 -0.69
N ALA A 181 17.03 15.26 -0.23
CA ALA A 181 17.74 15.18 1.06
C ALA A 181 19.07 15.94 1.12
N GLN A 182 19.56 16.48 0.00
CA GLN A 182 20.81 17.25 -0.09
C GLN A 182 20.58 18.76 -0.16
N ARG A 183 19.32 19.20 -0.18
CA ARG A 183 18.93 20.62 -0.19
C ARG A 183 18.90 21.23 1.20
#